data_AF-A0A9J6CXE5-F1
#
_entry.id   AF-A0A9J6CXE5-F1
#
_cell.length_a   1.000
_cell.length_b   1.000
_cell.length_c   1.000
_cell.angle_alpha   90.00
_cell.angle_beta   90.00
_cell.angle_gamma   90.00
#
_symmetry.space_group_name_H-M   'P 1'
#
loop_
_entity.id
_entity.type
_entity.pdbx_description
1 polymer ?
#
loop_
_entity_poly.entity_id
_entity_poly.type
_entity_poly.pdbx_seq_one_letter_code
_entity_poly.pdbx_strand_id
1 'polypeptide(L)'
;MDWSVHPCHDFHRFVCGRMAKNATAIRHTLNRRFIDAVISSARREDVPAEKQTASQRAARLFKTCDDVVAQETDYVPRIRGYMHDANLHWPQHPATRDHSAVDVLSSMLQISDKWGWPCFFEFYTRGSSDSFEVVAFVLQSLQPD
;
A
#
# COMPACT_ATOMS: atom_id res chain seq x y z
N MET A 1 26.39 -12.46 19.73
CA MET A 1 27.83 -12.20 20.01
C MET A 1 28.70 -13.23 19.31
N ASP A 2 29.78 -12.80 18.69
CA ASP A 2 30.83 -13.63 18.10
C ASP A 2 32.10 -13.56 18.97
N TRP A 3 32.24 -14.53 19.88
CA TRP A 3 33.35 -14.60 20.84
C TRP A 3 34.75 -14.78 20.21
N SER A 4 34.81 -15.01 18.88
CA SER A 4 36.08 -15.08 18.14
C SER A 4 36.67 -13.70 17.80
N VAL A 5 35.91 -12.61 18.01
CA VAL A 5 36.34 -11.24 17.72
C VAL A 5 36.60 -10.50 19.03
N HIS A 6 37.74 -9.82 19.14
CA HIS A 6 38.06 -9.04 20.34
C HIS A 6 37.22 -7.75 20.38
N PRO A 7 36.49 -7.47 21.49
CA PRO A 7 35.56 -6.34 21.55
C PRO A 7 36.25 -4.97 21.42
N CYS A 8 37.51 -4.83 21.88
CA CYS A 8 38.26 -3.57 21.74
C CYS A 8 38.76 -3.27 20.33
N HIS A 9 38.70 -4.25 19.41
CA HIS A 9 39.15 -4.07 18.02
C HIS A 9 37.98 -3.93 17.05
N ASP A 10 36.90 -4.68 17.24
CA ASP A 10 35.67 -4.56 16.44
C ASP A 10 34.46 -4.93 17.29
N PHE A 11 34.00 -3.97 18.09
CA PHE A 11 32.87 -4.17 19.00
C PHE A 11 31.58 -4.51 18.25
N HIS A 12 31.36 -3.89 17.09
CA HIS A 12 30.16 -4.14 16.28
C HIS A 12 30.11 -5.61 15.81
N ARG A 13 31.21 -6.15 15.28
CA ARG A 13 31.28 -7.56 14.87
C ARG A 13 31.30 -8.51 16.07
N PHE A 14 31.89 -8.12 17.20
CA PHE A 14 31.76 -8.89 18.44
C PHE A 14 30.30 -9.03 18.89
N VAL A 15 29.51 -7.96 18.88
CA VAL A 15 28.10 -8.03 19.32
C VAL A 15 27.22 -8.67 18.24
N CYS A 16 27.30 -8.16 17.00
CA CYS A 16 26.38 -8.46 15.90
C CYS A 16 26.88 -9.53 14.94
N GLY A 17 28.14 -9.99 15.00
CA GLY A 17 28.76 -10.82 13.94
C GLY A 17 28.06 -12.14 13.64
N ARG A 18 27.44 -12.78 14.63
CA ARG A 18 26.58 -13.96 14.42
C ARG A 18 25.18 -13.60 13.93
N MET A 19 24.66 -12.45 14.35
CA MET A 19 23.36 -11.94 13.89
C MET A 19 23.44 -11.51 12.42
N ALA A 20 24.54 -10.88 12.00
CA ALA A 20 24.82 -10.47 10.63
C ALA A 20 24.78 -11.65 9.65
N LYS A 21 25.35 -12.80 10.04
CA LYS A 21 25.33 -14.04 9.23
C LYS A 21 23.92 -14.57 8.97
N ASN A 22 22.97 -14.26 9.86
CA ASN A 22 21.58 -14.70 9.77
C ASN A 22 20.60 -13.51 9.63
N ALA A 23 21.09 -12.33 9.24
CA ALA A 23 20.35 -11.07 9.36
C ALA A 23 19.04 -11.11 8.59
N THR A 24 19.04 -11.68 7.39
CA THR A 24 17.84 -11.81 6.56
C THR A 24 16.79 -12.70 7.23
N ALA A 25 17.17 -13.89 7.71
CA ALA A 25 16.24 -14.80 8.38
C ALA A 25 15.69 -14.22 9.70
N ILE A 26 16.55 -13.56 10.48
CA ILE A 26 16.15 -12.88 11.72
C ILE A 26 15.21 -11.72 11.40
N ARG A 27 15.51 -10.91 10.39
CA ARG A 27 14.65 -9.81 9.94
C ARG A 27 13.28 -10.30 9.52
N HIS A 28 13.20 -11.35 8.70
CA HIS A 28 11.91 -11.94 8.32
C HIS A 28 11.12 -12.44 9.52
N THR A 29 11.80 -13.10 10.47
CA THR A 29 11.16 -13.62 11.68
C THR A 29 10.63 -12.49 12.58
N LEU A 30 11.43 -11.45 12.80
CA LEU A 30 11.04 -10.29 13.60
C LEU A 30 9.91 -9.51 12.93
N ASN A 31 10.00 -9.25 11.63
CA ASN A 31 8.96 -8.58 10.87
C ASN A 31 7.65 -9.36 10.94
N ARG A 32 7.69 -10.69 10.78
CA ARG A 32 6.51 -11.54 10.91
C ARG A 32 5.91 -11.45 12.31
N ARG A 33 6.71 -11.58 13.37
CA ARG A 33 6.23 -11.45 14.75
C ARG A 33 5.64 -10.08 15.04
N PHE A 34 6.25 -9.03 14.51
CA PHE A 34 5.75 -7.67 14.64
C PHE A 34 4.40 -7.51 13.94
N ILE A 35 4.28 -7.97 12.70
CA ILE A 35 3.03 -7.98 11.94
C ILE A 35 1.96 -8.77 12.69
N ASP A 36 2.28 -9.98 13.17
CA ASP A 36 1.35 -10.83 13.93
C ASP A 36 0.86 -10.14 15.22
N ALA A 37 1.75 -9.42 15.91
CA ALA A 37 1.41 -8.65 17.10
C ALA A 37 0.49 -7.47 16.77
N VAL A 38 0.77 -6.72 15.69
CA VAL A 38 -0.06 -5.61 15.22
C VAL A 38 -1.46 -6.11 14.83
N ILE A 39 -1.54 -7.19 14.05
CA ILE A 39 -2.80 -7.84 13.66
C ILE A 39 -3.58 -8.27 14.91
N SER A 40 -2.91 -8.94 15.84
CA SER A 40 -3.52 -9.40 17.08
C SER A 40 -4.04 -8.24 17.94
N SER A 41 -3.33 -7.12 17.96
CA SER A 41 -3.77 -5.90 18.63
C SER A 41 -5.02 -5.32 17.96
N ALA A 42 -4.99 -5.16 16.63
CA ALA A 42 -6.11 -4.62 15.87
C ALA A 42 -7.39 -5.45 16.04
N ARG A 43 -7.27 -6.78 16.09
CA ARG A 43 -8.42 -7.68 16.32
C ARG A 43 -9.07 -7.48 17.69
N ARG A 44 -8.27 -7.27 18.73
CA ARG A 44 -8.75 -7.13 20.13
C ARG A 44 -9.17 -5.71 20.50
N GLU A 45 -8.77 -4.71 19.73
CA GLU A 45 -9.11 -3.31 19.99
C GLU A 45 -10.63 -3.11 20.04
N ASP A 46 -11.12 -2.41 21.07
CA ASP A 46 -12.52 -1.98 21.12
C ASP A 46 -12.72 -0.76 20.21
N VAL A 47 -13.73 -0.83 19.33
CA VAL A 47 -13.96 0.14 18.27
C VAL A 47 -15.37 0.73 18.43
N PRO A 48 -15.52 1.84 19.17
CA PRO A 48 -16.81 2.49 19.34
C PRO A 48 -17.32 3.08 18.02
N ALA A 49 -18.63 3.27 17.87
CA ALA A 49 -19.22 3.82 16.64
C ALA A 49 -18.77 5.26 16.35
N GLU A 50 -18.56 6.07 17.39
CA GLU A 50 -18.22 7.49 17.30
C GLU A 50 -16.92 7.81 18.04
N LYS A 51 -16.31 8.96 17.70
CA LYS A 51 -15.11 9.54 18.37
C LYS A 51 -13.90 8.59 18.46
N GLN A 52 -13.69 7.80 17.42
CA GLN A 52 -12.56 6.87 17.32
C GLN A 52 -11.20 7.59 17.29
N THR A 53 -10.24 7.07 18.04
CA THR A 53 -8.82 7.43 17.92
C THR A 53 -8.24 6.94 16.59
N ALA A 54 -7.02 7.38 16.25
CA ALA A 54 -6.32 6.90 15.06
C ALA A 54 -6.10 5.37 15.08
N SER A 55 -5.73 4.79 16.22
CA SER A 55 -5.56 3.34 16.37
C SER A 55 -6.87 2.58 16.17
N GLN A 56 -7.97 3.11 16.71
CA GLN A 56 -9.29 2.51 16.57
C GLN A 56 -9.82 2.56 15.13
N ARG A 57 -9.55 3.65 14.39
CA ARG A 57 -9.87 3.72 12.95
C ARG A 57 -9.08 2.70 12.15
N ALA A 58 -7.78 2.54 12.44
CA ALA A 58 -6.94 1.54 11.79
C ALA A 58 -7.43 0.12 12.10
N ALA A 59 -7.79 -0.16 13.36
CA ALA A 59 -8.38 -1.43 13.77
C ALA A 59 -9.73 -1.69 13.10
N ARG A 60 -10.60 -0.67 12.98
CA ARG A 60 -11.88 -0.78 12.25
C ARG A 60 -11.67 -1.15 10.79
N LEU A 61 -10.74 -0.47 10.12
CA LEU A 61 -10.39 -0.75 8.73
C LEU A 61 -9.90 -2.19 8.59
N PHE A 62 -8.98 -2.62 9.46
CA PHE A 62 -8.48 -3.98 9.50
C PHE A 62 -9.62 -5.01 9.65
N LYS A 63 -10.51 -4.83 10.63
CA LYS A 63 -11.65 -5.73 10.87
C LYS A 63 -12.58 -5.80 9.65
N THR A 64 -12.85 -4.65 9.02
CA THR A 64 -13.66 -4.61 7.79
C THR A 64 -13.02 -5.43 6.68
N CYS A 65 -11.69 -5.35 6.51
CA CYS A 65 -10.97 -6.17 5.53
C CYS A 65 -11.01 -7.67 5.88
N ASP A 66 -10.88 -8.03 7.16
CA ASP A 66 -10.96 -9.42 7.64
C ASP A 66 -12.37 -10.00 7.32
N ASP A 67 -13.43 -9.21 7.57
CA ASP A 67 -14.82 -9.59 7.28
C ASP A 67 -15.08 -9.76 5.77
N VAL A 68 -14.58 -8.84 4.95
CA VAL A 68 -14.66 -8.88 3.48
C VAL A 68 -14.08 -10.18 2.94
N VAL A 69 -12.89 -10.55 3.42
CA VAL A 69 -12.18 -11.77 3.00
C VAL A 69 -12.92 -13.01 3.51
N ALA A 70 -13.36 -13.01 4.77
CA ALA A 70 -14.03 -14.15 5.38
C ALA A 70 -15.40 -14.46 4.77
N GLN A 71 -16.12 -13.43 4.32
CA GLN A 71 -17.47 -13.60 3.76
C GLN A 71 -17.48 -13.97 2.28
N GLU A 72 -16.30 -14.05 1.62
CA GLU A 72 -16.16 -14.26 0.17
C GLU A 72 -17.15 -13.40 -0.65
N THR A 73 -17.46 -12.20 -0.14
CA THR A 73 -18.52 -11.39 -0.73
C THR A 73 -18.09 -10.98 -2.12
N ASP A 74 -18.97 -11.20 -3.10
CA ASP A 74 -18.70 -10.70 -4.45
C ASP A 74 -18.80 -9.17 -4.45
N TYR A 75 -17.65 -8.51 -4.43
CA TYR A 75 -17.55 -7.06 -4.53
C TYR A 75 -17.61 -6.55 -5.97
N VAL A 76 -17.62 -7.44 -6.98
CA VAL A 76 -17.66 -7.06 -8.40
C VAL A 76 -18.84 -6.14 -8.72
N PRO A 77 -20.08 -6.38 -8.25
CA PRO A 77 -21.20 -5.47 -8.51
C PRO A 77 -20.98 -4.07 -7.93
N ARG A 78 -20.37 -3.99 -6.75
CA ARG A 78 -20.10 -2.72 -6.08
C ARG A 78 -18.99 -1.95 -6.79
N ILE A 79 -17.91 -2.63 -7.18
CA ILE A 79 -16.84 -2.02 -7.99
C ILE A 79 -17.40 -1.57 -9.34
N ARG A 80 -18.26 -2.36 -9.98
CA ARG A 80 -18.92 -1.99 -11.24
C ARG A 80 -19.78 -0.74 -11.09
N GLY A 81 -20.56 -0.62 -10.01
CA GLY A 81 -21.31 0.59 -9.69
C GLY A 81 -20.40 1.82 -9.55
N TYR A 82 -19.29 1.68 -8.80
CA TYR A 82 -18.32 2.77 -8.66
C TYR A 82 -17.66 3.17 -9.98
N MET A 83 -17.30 2.20 -10.82
CA MET A 83 -16.76 2.49 -12.15
C MET A 83 -17.78 3.22 -13.02
N HIS A 84 -19.04 2.78 -13.00
CA HIS A 84 -20.12 3.46 -13.72
C HIS A 84 -20.31 4.92 -13.25
N ASP A 85 -20.34 5.18 -11.94
CA ASP A 85 -20.47 6.54 -11.38
C ASP A 85 -19.27 7.44 -11.74
N ALA A 86 -18.11 6.81 -11.98
CA ALA A 86 -16.91 7.47 -12.47
C ALA A 86 -16.84 7.61 -13.99
N ASN A 87 -17.89 7.20 -14.71
CA ASN A 87 -17.91 7.13 -16.18
C ASN A 87 -16.78 6.25 -16.76
N LEU A 88 -16.38 5.21 -16.01
CA LEU A 88 -15.38 4.23 -16.40
C LEU A 88 -16.06 2.96 -16.89
N HIS A 89 -15.62 2.47 -18.04
CA HIS A 89 -16.10 1.21 -18.61
C HIS A 89 -15.44 0.00 -17.94
N TRP A 90 -16.21 -1.05 -17.72
CA TRP A 90 -15.67 -2.31 -17.21
C TRP A 90 -14.71 -2.94 -18.26
N PRO A 91 -13.54 -3.47 -17.88
CA PRO A 91 -12.46 -3.85 -18.82
C PRO A 91 -12.86 -4.87 -19.90
N GLN A 92 -13.90 -5.66 -19.65
CA GLN A 92 -14.38 -6.70 -20.57
C GLN A 92 -15.28 -6.15 -21.69
N HIS A 93 -15.64 -4.88 -21.63
CA HIS A 93 -16.30 -4.16 -22.71
C HIS A 93 -15.30 -3.16 -23.29
N PRO A 94 -14.47 -3.56 -24.27
CA PRO A 94 -13.61 -2.59 -24.93
C PRO A 94 -14.52 -1.48 -25.45
N ALA A 95 -14.18 -0.27 -25.04
CA ALA A 95 -14.75 0.96 -25.56
C ALA A 95 -14.97 0.77 -27.07
N THR A 96 -16.23 0.84 -27.51
CA THR A 96 -16.54 0.99 -28.94
C THR A 96 -15.66 2.12 -29.47
N ARG A 97 -15.18 1.99 -30.72
CA ARG A 97 -14.11 2.77 -31.40
C ARG A 97 -14.14 4.31 -31.29
N ASP A 98 -15.08 4.90 -30.57
CA ASP A 98 -15.39 6.32 -30.53
C ASP A 98 -14.81 7.08 -29.33
N HIS A 99 -14.08 6.42 -28.41
CA HIS A 99 -13.41 7.14 -27.33
C HIS A 99 -12.14 7.81 -27.83
N SER A 100 -12.06 9.13 -27.69
CA SER A 100 -10.86 9.87 -28.03
C SER A 100 -9.73 9.54 -27.04
N ALA A 101 -8.47 9.65 -27.48
CA ALA A 101 -7.32 9.49 -26.57
C ALA A 101 -7.37 10.44 -25.36
N VAL A 102 -8.06 11.58 -25.50
CA VAL A 102 -8.29 12.56 -24.44
C VAL A 102 -9.25 12.02 -23.38
N ASP A 103 -10.30 11.31 -23.77
CA ASP A 103 -11.27 10.72 -22.82
C ASP A 103 -10.63 9.63 -21.98
N VAL A 104 -9.76 8.83 -22.60
CA VAL A 104 -8.96 7.81 -21.94
C VAL A 104 -8.01 8.44 -20.93
N LEU A 105 -7.28 9.50 -21.32
CA LEU A 105 -6.36 10.20 -20.42
C LEU A 105 -7.11 10.89 -19.26
N SER A 106 -8.24 11.52 -19.54
CA SER A 106 -9.10 12.17 -18.52
C SER A 106 -9.59 11.16 -17.50
N SER A 107 -10.08 10.00 -17.96
CA SER A 107 -10.50 8.89 -17.12
C SER A 107 -9.35 8.40 -16.21
N MET A 108 -8.14 8.28 -16.76
CA MET A 108 -6.95 7.86 -16.01
C MET A 108 -6.50 8.89 -14.97
N LEU A 109 -6.56 10.19 -15.30
CA LEU A 109 -6.26 11.26 -14.35
C LEU A 109 -7.28 11.28 -13.20
N GLN A 110 -8.57 11.13 -13.52
CA GLN A 110 -9.60 10.99 -12.50
C GLN A 110 -9.37 9.75 -11.63
N ILE A 111 -8.85 8.67 -12.22
CA ILE A 111 -8.51 7.47 -11.45
C ILE A 111 -7.39 7.73 -10.45
N SER A 112 -6.32 8.35 -10.92
CA SER A 112 -5.15 8.67 -10.10
C SER A 112 -5.50 9.67 -8.99
N ASP A 113 -6.26 10.72 -9.31
CA ASP A 113 -6.66 11.75 -8.36
C ASP A 113 -7.62 11.22 -7.28
N LYS A 114 -8.69 10.52 -7.69
CA LYS A 114 -9.72 10.06 -6.75
C LYS A 114 -9.31 8.85 -5.93
N TRP A 115 -8.51 7.94 -6.50
CA TRP A 115 -8.20 6.65 -5.87
C TRP A 115 -6.72 6.46 -5.55
N GLY A 116 -5.85 7.40 -5.92
CA GLY A 116 -4.41 7.26 -5.72
C GLY A 116 -3.81 6.10 -6.51
N TRP A 117 -4.50 5.58 -7.53
CA TRP A 117 -4.01 4.49 -8.35
C TRP A 117 -3.24 5.08 -9.54
N PRO A 118 -1.92 4.92 -9.59
CA PRO A 118 -1.15 5.44 -10.71
C PRO A 118 -1.38 4.56 -11.94
N CYS A 119 -2.09 5.08 -12.95
CA CYS A 119 -2.39 4.35 -14.17
C CYS A 119 -1.29 4.45 -15.24
N PHE A 120 -0.54 5.57 -15.27
CA PHE A 120 0.54 5.85 -16.22
C PHE A 120 1.50 6.91 -15.71
N PHE A 121 0.98 7.83 -14.89
CA PHE A 121 1.75 8.87 -14.26
C PHE A 121 1.62 8.73 -12.76
N GLU A 122 2.73 8.89 -12.08
CA GLU A 122 2.74 9.10 -10.65
C GLU A 122 2.87 10.60 -10.41
N PHE A 123 1.83 11.20 -9.83
CA PHE A 123 1.81 12.61 -9.50
C PHE A 123 2.23 12.78 -8.06
N TYR A 124 3.25 13.60 -7.84
CA TYR A 124 3.64 14.00 -6.51
C TYR A 124 3.66 15.50 -6.41
N THR A 125 3.27 15.96 -5.25
CA THR A 125 3.35 17.37 -4.92
C THR A 125 4.54 17.61 -4.03
N ARG A 126 5.46 18.45 -4.48
CA ARG A 126 6.60 18.90 -3.69
C ARG A 126 6.37 20.36 -3.31
N GLY A 127 6.07 20.59 -2.04
CA GLY A 127 5.88 21.92 -1.48
C GLY A 127 7.11 22.41 -0.72
N SER A 128 7.44 23.68 -0.88
CA SER A 128 8.21 24.49 0.08
C SER A 128 7.28 25.51 0.77
N SER A 129 7.79 26.31 1.71
CA SER A 129 7.00 27.38 2.34
C SER A 129 6.40 28.38 1.34
N ASP A 130 7.02 28.55 0.18
CA ASP A 130 6.73 29.65 -0.74
C ASP A 130 6.38 29.17 -2.17
N SER A 131 6.38 27.86 -2.42
CA SER A 131 6.06 27.30 -3.75
C SER A 131 5.53 25.88 -3.67
N PHE A 132 4.75 25.49 -4.68
CA PHE A 132 4.25 24.13 -4.84
C PHE A 132 4.48 23.68 -6.27
N GLU A 133 5.19 22.56 -6.42
CA GLU A 133 5.46 21.93 -7.71
C GLU A 133 4.67 20.63 -7.81
N VAL A 134 3.98 20.44 -8.93
CA VAL A 134 3.38 19.16 -9.30
C VAL A 134 4.33 18.46 -10.26
N VAL A 135 4.89 17.33 -9.84
CA VAL A 135 5.80 16.52 -10.64
C VAL A 135 5.06 15.28 -11.11
N ALA A 136 5.07 15.04 -12.42
CA ALA A 136 4.50 13.85 -13.03
C ALA A 136 5.61 12.93 -13.55
N PHE A 137 5.69 11.71 -13.04
CA PHE A 137 6.62 10.69 -13.55
C PHE A 137 5.87 9.73 -14.46
N VAL A 138 6.34 9.53 -15.68
CA VAL A 138 5.83 8.46 -16.56
C VAL A 138 6.25 7.11 -15.96
N LEU A 139 5.28 6.29 -15.57
CA LEU A 139 5.49 4.89 -15.28
C LEU A 139 5.81 4.19 -16.60
N GLN A 140 7.10 3.97 -16.88
CA GLN A 140 7.49 3.05 -17.93
C GLN A 140 6.96 1.67 -17.55
N SER A 141 6.07 1.12 -18.38
CA SER A 141 5.65 -0.27 -18.24
C SER A 141 6.91 -1.12 -18.25
N LEU A 142 7.17 -1.84 -17.15
CA LEU A 142 8.05 -2.99 -17.16
C LEU A 142 7.59 -3.89 -18.31
N GLN A 143 8.31 -3.89 -19.43
CA GLN A 143 8.09 -4.89 -20.45
C GLN A 143 8.38 -6.24 -19.78
N PRO A 144 7.46 -7.22 -19.86
CA PRO A 144 7.79 -8.57 -19.44
C PRO A 144 8.88 -9.08 -20.39
N ASP A 145 10.05 -9.41 -19.85
CA ASP A 145 11.11 -10.18 -20.52
C ASP A 145 10.60 -11.57 -20.96
#